data_AF-H7FVI7-F1
#
_entry.id   AF-H7FVI7-F1
#
_cell.length_a   1.000
_cell.length_b   1.000
_cell.length_c   1.000
_cell.angle_alpha   90.00
_cell.angle_beta   90.00
_cell.angle_gamma   90.00
#
_symmetry.space_group_name_H-M   'P 1'
#
loop_
_entity.id
_entity.type
_entity.pdbx_description
1 polymer ?
#
loop_
_entity_poly.entity_id
_entity_poly.type
_entity_poly.pdbx_seq_one_letter_code
_entity_poly.pdbx_strand_id
1 'polypeptide(L)'
;MQIEEINFSVSNLFSREAVKEIKNPDGTCNRYTETTGTLGYPVTQVESGVACSDTSGGGSSGGMTDGDSTSGRTTSGGSTGSLGGNGDGADDGFGSGSYGGGFTTPLAEKEDTDSMASELRIKFSLSGQAYLWLKNNAYTVLMINEFLDDNQNSMQAENFAKQMLNQMINNPGLIFDVEASFKSPFNIDKSTITDATPEGKKFNTVYKSLTESPEFKRLFLDVFDGTQTRFNVKFVIGDITNGANGNTDTNLSNPTLNIITISPAFLDRSNKMEIGKTILHECIHAYLNAKMVDPTIGTSIPNLNNMEFCDVVNQKYSDFSPGQNQHNFIYNFMLPTMVRVLSEVKEKLVSAEDNTTMNALKMSIPIGSPLTSFDWGGFIHNLSLIGLQNCSFFQKEIGTFNSFGAPITIINQTLMDAYNQYNNFGHLYLHP
;
A
#
# COMPACT_ATOMS: atom_id res chain seq x y z
N MET A 1 -63.69 11.92 13.51
CA MET A 1 -62.42 12.17 12.79
C MET A 1 -61.92 10.79 12.38
N GLN A 2 -62.22 10.38 11.15
CA GLN A 2 -61.83 9.07 10.62
C GLN A 2 -60.38 9.15 10.15
N ILE A 3 -59.57 8.17 10.56
CA ILE A 3 -58.20 7.98 10.06
C ILE A 3 -58.34 7.01 8.88
N GLU A 4 -58.07 7.51 7.68
CA GLU A 4 -57.94 6.67 6.47
C GLU A 4 -56.55 6.02 6.46
N GLU A 5 -56.51 4.69 6.38
CA GLU A 5 -55.30 3.95 6.05
C GLU A 5 -54.98 4.13 4.57
N ILE A 6 -53.87 4.82 4.28
CA ILE A 6 -53.32 4.93 2.93
C ILE A 6 -52.44 3.70 2.70
N ASN A 7 -52.96 2.71 1.97
CA ASN A 7 -52.17 1.59 1.45
C ASN A 7 -51.37 2.03 0.21
N PHE A 8 -50.04 2.09 0.33
CA PHE A 8 -49.14 2.27 -0.81
C PHE A 8 -48.84 0.91 -1.48
N SER A 9 -49.25 0.75 -2.74
CA SER A 9 -48.86 -0.37 -3.60
C SER A 9 -47.50 -0.06 -4.23
N VAL A 10 -46.49 -0.90 -3.96
CA VAL A 10 -45.07 -0.68 -4.32
C VAL A 10 -44.71 -1.30 -5.69
N SER A 11 -45.67 -1.67 -6.53
CA SER A 11 -45.41 -2.60 -7.64
C SER A 11 -44.82 -2.00 -8.93
N ASN A 12 -44.40 -0.72 -9.00
CA ASN A 12 -43.88 -0.12 -10.26
C ASN A 12 -42.77 0.94 -10.08
N LEU A 13 -41.74 0.71 -9.25
CA LEU A 13 -40.70 1.72 -8.95
C LEU A 13 -39.29 1.46 -9.52
N PHE A 14 -39.06 0.35 -10.23
CA PHE A 14 -37.73 -0.01 -10.73
C PHE A 14 -37.76 -0.27 -12.23
N SER A 15 -36.81 0.31 -12.96
CA SER A 15 -36.62 0.06 -14.39
C SER A 15 -35.18 -0.36 -14.66
N ARG A 16 -35.05 -1.46 -15.41
CA ARG A 16 -33.83 -2.18 -15.81
C ARG A 16 -33.13 -2.93 -14.67
N GLU A 17 -33.12 -4.25 -14.83
CA GLU A 17 -32.33 -5.20 -14.05
C GLU A 17 -31.12 -5.62 -14.87
N ALA A 18 -29.92 -5.37 -14.36
CA ALA A 18 -28.73 -6.07 -14.82
C ALA A 18 -28.42 -7.18 -13.82
N VAL A 19 -28.45 -8.43 -14.28
CA VAL A 19 -28.15 -9.60 -13.45
C VAL A 19 -26.77 -10.13 -13.82
N LYS A 20 -25.87 -10.20 -12.83
CA LYS A 20 -24.55 -10.82 -12.96
C LYS A 20 -24.46 -12.02 -12.03
N GLU A 21 -24.00 -13.16 -12.51
CA GLU A 21 -23.75 -14.35 -11.69
C GLU A 21 -22.25 -14.62 -11.58
N ILE A 22 -21.78 -14.92 -10.37
CA ILE A 22 -20.39 -15.35 -10.10
C ILE A 22 -20.44 -16.74 -9.49
N LYS A 23 -19.77 -17.71 -10.12
CA LYS A 23 -19.75 -19.10 -9.65
C LYS A 23 -18.81 -19.28 -8.46
N ASN A 24 -19.31 -19.91 -7.42
CA ASN A 24 -18.59 -20.28 -6.21
C ASN A 24 -17.88 -21.64 -6.39
N PRO A 25 -16.83 -21.93 -5.60
CA PRO A 25 -16.12 -23.22 -5.63
C PRO A 25 -17.01 -24.44 -5.32
N ASP A 26 -18.09 -24.24 -4.56
CA ASP A 26 -19.06 -25.28 -4.19
C ASP A 26 -20.09 -25.60 -5.29
N GLY A 27 -19.99 -24.93 -6.45
CA GLY A 27 -20.89 -25.12 -7.59
C GLY A 27 -22.15 -24.25 -7.56
N THR A 28 -22.37 -23.45 -6.51
CA THR A 28 -23.44 -22.44 -6.46
C THR A 28 -23.00 -21.14 -7.14
N CYS A 29 -23.89 -20.15 -7.25
CA CYS A 29 -23.58 -18.82 -7.74
C CYS A 29 -24.01 -17.75 -6.73
N ASN A 30 -23.27 -16.64 -6.72
CA ASN A 30 -23.73 -15.37 -6.17
C ASN A 30 -24.38 -14.58 -7.31
N ARG A 31 -25.67 -14.29 -7.19
CA ARG A 31 -26.41 -13.47 -8.15
C ARG A 31 -26.46 -12.03 -7.65
N TYR A 32 -26.03 -11.11 -8.49
CA TYR A 32 -26.04 -9.68 -8.27
C TYR A 32 -27.12 -9.08 -9.16
N THR A 33 -28.15 -8.50 -8.56
CA THR A 33 -29.18 -7.78 -9.28
C THR A 33 -28.99 -6.30 -9.03
N GLU A 34 -28.61 -5.56 -10.07
CA GLU A 34 -28.56 -4.11 -10.04
C GLU A 34 -29.92 -3.55 -10.45
N THR A 35 -30.54 -2.79 -9.56
CA THR A 35 -31.76 -2.04 -9.84
C THR A 35 -31.48 -0.55 -9.67
N THR A 36 -31.97 0.29 -10.59
CA THR A 36 -31.93 1.73 -10.42
C THR A 36 -33.29 2.20 -9.92
N GLY A 37 -33.32 2.72 -8.69
CA GLY A 37 -34.52 3.34 -8.13
C GLY A 37 -34.84 4.68 -8.79
N THR A 38 -36.03 5.21 -8.54
CA THR A 38 -36.53 6.49 -9.09
C THR A 38 -35.67 7.71 -8.72
N LEU A 39 -34.82 7.59 -7.70
CA LEU A 39 -33.87 8.61 -7.28
C LEU A 39 -32.50 8.53 -8.00
N GLY A 40 -32.33 7.60 -8.95
CA GLY A 40 -31.12 7.48 -9.78
C GLY A 40 -29.92 6.80 -9.11
N TYR A 41 -30.07 6.29 -7.88
CA TYR A 41 -29.02 5.54 -7.20
C TYR A 41 -29.12 4.04 -7.55
N PRO A 42 -28.01 3.39 -7.94
CA PRO A 42 -27.98 1.95 -8.12
C PRO A 42 -28.07 1.25 -6.76
N VAL A 43 -28.92 0.25 -6.65
CA VAL A 43 -29.02 -0.67 -5.52
C VAL A 43 -28.61 -2.05 -6.02
N THR A 44 -27.59 -2.64 -5.40
CA THR A 44 -27.15 -4.01 -5.70
C THR A 44 -27.70 -4.95 -4.63
N GLN A 45 -28.58 -5.86 -5.05
CA GLN A 45 -29.01 -6.98 -4.22
C GLN A 45 -28.12 -8.18 -4.49
N VAL A 46 -27.66 -8.87 -3.44
CA VAL A 46 -26.85 -10.09 -3.54
C VAL A 46 -27.64 -11.28 -3.01
N GLU A 47 -27.86 -12.28 -3.86
CA GLU A 47 -28.38 -13.59 -3.47
C GLU A 47 -27.24 -14.61 -3.51
N SER A 48 -26.81 -15.09 -2.35
CA SER A 48 -25.73 -16.08 -2.24
C SER A 48 -26.27 -17.51 -2.23
N GLY A 49 -25.53 -18.43 -2.83
CA GLY A 49 -25.84 -19.86 -2.79
C GLY A 49 -26.97 -20.30 -3.73
N VAL A 50 -27.29 -19.50 -4.76
CA VAL A 50 -28.33 -19.88 -5.73
C VAL A 50 -27.79 -20.86 -6.77
N ALA A 51 -28.67 -21.67 -7.36
CA ALA A 51 -28.30 -22.51 -8.49
C ALA A 51 -27.90 -21.62 -9.69
N CYS A 52 -26.74 -21.88 -10.28
CA CYS A 52 -26.28 -21.14 -11.45
C CYS A 52 -27.22 -21.33 -12.63
N SER A 53 -27.52 -20.26 -13.37
CA SER A 53 -28.33 -20.35 -14.58
C SER A 53 -27.57 -21.10 -15.68
N ASP A 54 -28.18 -22.17 -16.20
CA ASP A 54 -27.57 -23.04 -17.21
C ASP A 54 -27.71 -22.39 -18.59
N THR A 55 -26.74 -21.56 -18.98
CA THR A 55 -26.68 -21.00 -20.34
C THR A 55 -26.04 -21.99 -21.31
N SER A 56 -26.60 -23.19 -21.44
CA SER A 56 -26.25 -24.14 -22.49
C SER A 56 -27.21 -23.99 -23.68
N GLY A 57 -27.05 -22.87 -24.40
CA GLY A 57 -27.55 -22.72 -25.76
C GLY A 57 -26.71 -23.58 -26.69
N GLY A 58 -27.32 -24.62 -27.25
CA GLY A 58 -26.66 -25.64 -28.05
C GLY A 58 -26.04 -25.16 -29.37
N GLY A 59 -24.95 -25.83 -29.75
CA GLY A 59 -24.34 -25.79 -31.08
C GLY A 59 -23.69 -27.14 -31.36
N SER A 60 -24.40 -27.98 -32.10
CA SER A 60 -23.98 -29.34 -32.51
C SER A 60 -23.30 -29.30 -33.89
N SER A 61 -22.15 -29.97 -34.02
CA SER A 61 -21.59 -30.61 -35.25
C SER A 61 -20.16 -31.07 -34.89
N GLY A 62 -19.84 -32.37 -34.77
CA GLY A 62 -19.58 -33.35 -35.85
C GLY A 62 -18.13 -33.21 -36.33
N GLY A 63 -17.21 -34.17 -36.36
CA GLY A 63 -17.13 -35.61 -36.10
C GLY A 63 -15.75 -36.10 -36.62
N MET A 64 -15.40 -37.38 -36.34
CA MET A 64 -14.28 -38.21 -36.87
C MET A 64 -12.89 -38.07 -36.18
N THR A 65 -12.42 -39.03 -35.36
CA THR A 65 -11.70 -40.34 -35.66
C THR A 65 -10.33 -40.09 -36.32
N ASP A 66 -9.18 -40.65 -35.94
CA ASP A 66 -8.70 -41.90 -35.30
C ASP A 66 -7.42 -41.57 -34.48
N GLY A 67 -6.99 -42.28 -33.44
CA GLY A 67 -6.44 -43.64 -33.40
C GLY A 67 -5.24 -43.64 -32.42
N ASP A 68 -5.33 -44.40 -31.34
CA ASP A 68 -4.48 -45.56 -31.02
C ASP A 68 -2.98 -45.18 -30.78
N SER A 69 -2.38 -45.37 -29.59
CA SER A 69 -2.11 -46.70 -29.04
C SER A 69 -1.29 -46.64 -27.72
N THR A 70 -1.62 -47.58 -26.83
CA THR A 70 -0.70 -48.36 -25.93
C THR A 70 0.09 -47.63 -24.82
N SER A 71 -0.27 -47.86 -23.54
CA SER A 71 0.26 -48.89 -22.61
C SER A 71 1.43 -48.36 -21.75
N GLY A 72 1.52 -48.55 -20.43
CA GLY A 72 0.72 -49.29 -19.47
C GLY A 72 1.40 -49.33 -18.09
N ARG A 73 0.74 -50.03 -17.15
CA ARG A 73 1.20 -50.57 -15.84
C ARG A 73 1.57 -49.57 -14.73
N THR A 74 0.78 -49.47 -13.65
CA THR A 74 0.75 -50.32 -12.42
C THR A 74 2.12 -50.39 -11.74
N THR A 75 2.31 -50.00 -10.47
CA THR A 75 1.87 -50.70 -9.23
C THR A 75 2.23 -49.81 -8.01
N SER A 76 1.32 -49.52 -7.08
CA SER A 76 1.07 -50.20 -5.78
C SER A 76 1.94 -49.76 -4.59
N GLY A 77 1.29 -49.53 -3.45
CA GLY A 77 1.84 -49.64 -2.09
C GLY A 77 2.19 -48.30 -1.45
N GLY A 78 1.74 -47.93 -0.25
CA GLY A 78 0.94 -48.63 0.74
C GLY A 78 1.08 -47.91 2.09
N SER A 79 -0.03 -47.92 2.83
CA SER A 79 -0.12 -48.03 4.30
C SER A 79 0.45 -46.95 5.24
N THR A 80 -0.50 -46.26 5.89
CA THR A 80 -0.71 -46.12 7.35
C THR A 80 0.44 -45.75 8.30
N GLY A 81 0.20 -44.74 9.13
CA GLY A 81 0.89 -44.56 10.41
C GLY A 81 0.41 -43.34 11.19
N SER A 82 -0.72 -43.49 11.88
CA SER A 82 -1.19 -42.61 12.96
C SER A 82 -0.39 -42.88 14.25
N LEU A 83 -0.21 -41.85 15.08
CA LEU A 83 0.01 -41.76 16.55
C LEU A 83 0.59 -40.34 16.80
N GLY A 84 -0.02 -39.41 17.52
CA GLY A 84 -0.63 -39.50 18.85
C GLY A 84 0.38 -39.04 19.89
N GLY A 85 0.24 -37.82 20.42
CA GLY A 85 1.14 -37.29 21.46
C GLY A 85 0.69 -35.95 22.04
N ASN A 86 -0.13 -36.02 23.09
CA ASN A 86 -0.40 -34.93 24.03
C ASN A 86 0.85 -34.56 24.83
N GLY A 87 0.98 -33.28 25.19
CA GLY A 87 1.96 -32.80 26.15
C GLY A 87 1.51 -31.47 26.75
N ASP A 88 0.82 -31.56 27.88
CA ASP A 88 0.53 -30.46 28.81
C ASP A 88 1.82 -30.00 29.53
N GLY A 89 1.92 -28.70 29.86
CA GLY A 89 2.78 -28.26 30.97
C GLY A 89 3.29 -26.81 30.92
N ALA A 90 2.76 -25.99 31.84
CA ALA A 90 3.34 -24.81 32.53
C ALA A 90 3.86 -23.64 31.65
N ASP A 91 3.20 -22.49 31.57
CA ASP A 91 2.91 -21.47 32.61
C ASP A 91 4.12 -21.12 33.48
N ASP A 92 4.77 -20.01 33.13
CA ASP A 92 5.52 -19.10 34.00
C ASP A 92 5.63 -17.75 33.28
N GLY A 93 4.82 -16.79 33.71
CA GLY A 93 4.72 -15.46 33.12
C GLY A 93 5.88 -14.54 33.48
N PHE A 94 6.15 -13.58 32.59
CA PHE A 94 6.63 -12.24 32.96
C PHE A 94 6.12 -11.23 31.92
N GLY A 95 5.41 -10.21 32.41
CA GLY A 95 4.72 -9.23 31.61
C GLY A 95 5.63 -8.24 30.89
N SER A 96 5.20 -7.81 29.71
CA SER A 96 5.52 -6.51 29.13
C SER A 96 4.34 -6.07 28.26
N GLY A 97 3.93 -4.81 28.45
CA GLY A 97 2.67 -4.27 27.93
C GLY A 97 2.58 -4.29 26.40
N SER A 98 1.58 -5.00 25.89
CA SER A 98 1.25 -5.10 24.48
C SER A 98 0.22 -4.04 24.11
N TYR A 99 0.67 -2.95 23.48
CA TYR A 99 -0.19 -2.07 22.68
C TYR A 99 -0.20 -2.59 21.25
N GLY A 100 -1.08 -3.56 21.01
CA GLY A 100 -1.32 -4.17 19.69
C GLY A 100 -2.77 -4.60 19.61
N GLY A 101 -3.68 -3.63 19.63
CA GLY A 101 -5.11 -3.86 19.49
C GLY A 101 -5.45 -4.16 18.04
N GLY A 102 -5.71 -5.43 17.74
CA GLY A 102 -6.51 -5.77 16.57
C GLY A 102 -7.87 -5.10 16.69
N PHE A 103 -8.23 -4.28 15.70
CA PHE A 103 -9.49 -3.54 15.66
C PHE A 103 -10.66 -4.51 15.42
N THR A 104 -11.15 -5.12 16.49
CA THR A 104 -12.57 -5.45 16.64
C THR A 104 -13.09 -4.57 17.77
N THR A 105 -13.25 -3.27 17.50
CA THR A 105 -14.00 -2.41 18.41
C THR A 105 -15.38 -3.02 18.61
N PRO A 106 -15.87 -3.17 19.85
CA PRO A 106 -17.30 -3.31 20.08
C PRO A 106 -17.98 -2.22 19.27
N LEU A 107 -19.00 -2.56 18.47
CA LEU A 107 -19.85 -1.56 17.85
C LEU A 107 -20.29 -0.62 18.98
N ALA A 108 -19.73 0.59 19.03
CA ALA A 108 -20.19 1.63 19.92
C ALA A 108 -21.71 1.71 19.74
N GLU A 109 -22.45 1.80 20.85
CA GLU A 109 -23.90 1.87 20.77
C GLU A 109 -24.28 3.00 19.80
N LYS A 110 -25.14 2.67 18.83
CA LYS A 110 -25.50 3.58 17.72
C LYS A 110 -25.93 4.97 18.19
N GLU A 111 -26.50 5.06 19.39
CA GLU A 111 -26.92 6.31 20.03
C GLU A 111 -25.74 7.26 20.31
N ASP A 112 -24.56 6.73 20.66
CA ASP A 112 -23.37 7.54 20.97
C ASP A 112 -22.81 8.18 19.68
N THR A 113 -22.82 7.42 18.58
CA THR A 113 -22.34 7.90 17.28
C THR A 113 -23.25 8.97 16.65
N ASP A 114 -24.56 8.95 16.93
CA ASP A 114 -25.49 9.97 16.45
C ASP A 114 -25.28 11.32 17.18
N SER A 115 -24.96 11.26 18.48
CA SER A 115 -24.58 12.44 19.27
C SER A 115 -23.28 13.05 18.74
N MET A 116 -22.24 12.23 18.60
CA MET A 116 -20.95 12.63 18.04
C MET A 116 -21.08 13.23 16.63
N ALA A 117 -21.90 12.62 15.76
CA ALA A 117 -22.16 13.17 14.43
C ALA A 117 -22.84 14.55 14.47
N SER A 118 -23.70 14.78 15.47
CA SER A 118 -24.37 16.08 15.70
C SER A 118 -23.37 17.14 16.17
N GLU A 119 -22.43 16.78 17.03
CA GLU A 119 -21.34 17.66 17.46
C GLU A 119 -20.44 18.06 16.29
N LEU A 120 -20.00 17.08 15.48
CA LEU A 120 -19.21 17.35 14.28
C LEU A 120 -19.96 18.21 13.26
N ARG A 121 -21.29 18.03 13.13
CA ARG A 121 -22.12 18.90 12.28
C ARG A 121 -22.05 20.35 12.72
N ILE A 122 -22.21 20.62 14.01
CA ILE A 122 -22.16 21.97 14.56
C ILE A 122 -20.74 22.53 14.41
N LYS A 123 -19.73 21.77 14.87
CA LYS A 123 -18.32 22.15 14.85
C LYS A 123 -17.85 22.54 13.45
N PHE A 124 -18.20 21.75 12.42
CA PHE A 124 -17.74 21.99 11.06
C PHE A 124 -18.75 22.72 10.15
N SER A 125 -19.91 23.08 10.69
CA SER A 125 -21.02 23.69 9.94
C SER A 125 -21.44 22.87 8.71
N LEU A 126 -21.60 21.55 8.91
CA LEU A 126 -21.95 20.62 7.84
C LEU A 126 -23.38 20.88 7.31
N SER A 127 -23.54 20.75 5.99
CA SER A 127 -24.86 20.79 5.35
C SER A 127 -25.74 19.63 5.81
N GLY A 128 -27.06 19.71 5.57
CA GLY A 128 -27.98 18.62 5.90
C GLY A 128 -27.60 17.29 5.23
N GLN A 129 -27.15 17.33 3.97
CA GLN A 129 -26.68 16.13 3.25
C GLN A 129 -25.36 15.60 3.81
N ALA A 130 -24.40 16.47 4.11
CA ALA A 130 -23.13 16.09 4.73
C ALA A 130 -23.35 15.43 6.11
N TYR A 131 -24.27 15.98 6.90
CA TYR A 131 -24.67 15.40 8.18
C TYR A 131 -25.32 14.02 8.02
N LEU A 132 -26.27 13.86 7.08
CA LEU A 132 -26.90 12.57 6.80
C LEU A 132 -25.88 11.52 6.34
N TRP A 133 -24.92 11.91 5.49
CA TRP A 133 -23.81 11.04 5.12
C TRP A 133 -23.02 10.63 6.37
N LEU A 134 -22.64 11.58 7.23
CA LEU A 134 -21.85 11.31 8.43
C LEU A 134 -22.57 10.36 9.40
N LYS A 135 -23.89 10.54 9.61
CA LYS A 135 -24.72 9.62 10.42
C LYS A 135 -24.70 8.18 9.92
N ASN A 136 -24.62 7.99 8.60
CA ASN A 136 -24.59 6.67 7.98
C ASN A 136 -23.17 6.06 7.96
N ASN A 137 -22.16 6.80 8.40
CA ASN A 137 -20.75 6.40 8.41
C ASN A 137 -20.17 6.44 9.83
N ALA A 138 -20.77 5.65 10.74
CA ALA A 138 -20.44 5.63 12.17
C ALA A 138 -18.93 5.44 12.47
N TYR A 139 -18.23 4.62 11.69
CA TYR A 139 -16.77 4.45 11.83
C TYR A 139 -16.01 5.76 11.59
N THR A 140 -16.42 6.54 10.57
CA THR A 140 -15.82 7.85 10.29
C THR A 140 -16.06 8.83 11.44
N VAL A 141 -17.23 8.78 12.06
CA VAL A 141 -17.55 9.61 13.23
C VAL A 141 -16.62 9.31 14.39
N LEU A 142 -16.49 8.03 14.76
CA LEU A 142 -15.62 7.60 15.86
C LEU A 142 -14.17 8.01 15.61
N MET A 143 -13.66 7.68 14.43
CA MET A 143 -12.28 7.98 14.04
C MET A 143 -11.97 9.48 14.05
N ILE A 144 -12.88 10.33 13.56
CA ILE A 144 -12.67 11.79 13.58
C ILE A 144 -12.72 12.33 15.02
N ASN A 145 -13.61 11.84 15.88
CA ASN A 145 -13.67 12.30 17.27
C ASN A 145 -12.44 11.87 18.06
N GLU A 146 -12.05 10.59 17.98
CA GLU A 146 -10.83 10.08 18.63
C GLU A 146 -9.60 10.89 18.20
N PHE A 147 -9.47 11.17 16.90
CA PHE A 147 -8.42 12.02 16.37
C PHE A 147 -8.44 13.44 16.95
N LEU A 148 -9.62 14.09 17.00
CA LEU A 148 -9.74 15.43 17.56
C LEU A 148 -9.37 15.45 19.04
N ASP A 149 -9.77 14.43 19.81
CA ASP A 149 -9.46 14.30 21.22
C ASP A 149 -7.97 14.09 21.46
N ASP A 150 -7.34 13.16 20.73
CA ASP A 150 -5.89 12.91 20.78
C ASP A 150 -5.06 14.15 20.44
N ASN A 151 -5.59 15.01 19.57
CA ASN A 151 -4.94 16.25 19.15
C ASN A 151 -5.51 17.50 19.87
N GLN A 152 -6.14 17.28 21.03
CA GLN A 152 -6.63 18.29 21.96
C GLN A 152 -7.51 19.36 21.30
N ASN A 153 -8.27 18.97 20.27
CA ASN A 153 -9.11 19.85 19.48
C ASN A 153 -8.34 21.10 18.99
N SER A 154 -7.07 20.94 18.64
CA SER A 154 -6.27 22.04 18.10
C SER A 154 -6.87 22.56 16.78
N MET A 155 -6.73 23.86 16.51
CA MET A 155 -7.24 24.48 15.28
C MET A 155 -6.72 23.78 14.01
N GLN A 156 -5.48 23.29 14.04
CA GLN A 156 -4.90 22.51 12.95
C GLN A 156 -5.63 21.18 12.74
N ALA A 157 -5.89 20.44 13.83
CA ALA A 157 -6.64 19.18 13.78
C ALA A 157 -8.08 19.40 13.30
N GLU A 158 -8.76 20.45 13.77
CA GLU A 158 -10.11 20.77 13.32
C GLU A 158 -10.17 21.12 11.82
N ASN A 159 -9.27 21.96 11.34
CA ASN A 159 -9.19 22.31 9.92
C ASN A 159 -8.92 21.09 9.05
N PHE A 160 -8.01 20.23 9.50
CA PHE A 160 -7.70 18.98 8.84
C PHE A 160 -8.91 18.04 8.78
N ALA A 161 -9.54 17.76 9.92
CA ALA A 161 -10.70 16.88 10.02
C ALA A 161 -11.84 17.35 9.13
N LYS A 162 -12.08 18.67 9.08
CA LYS A 162 -13.07 19.28 8.19
C LYS A 162 -12.76 19.05 6.70
N GLN A 163 -11.51 19.26 6.29
CA GLN A 163 -11.10 19.02 4.89
C GLN A 163 -11.26 17.56 4.50
N MET A 164 -10.84 16.68 5.39
CA MET A 164 -10.90 15.24 5.22
C MET A 164 -12.35 14.74 5.09
N LEU A 165 -13.23 15.20 5.99
CA LEU A 165 -14.67 14.93 5.93
C LEU A 165 -15.28 15.41 4.60
N ASN A 166 -14.97 16.64 4.16
CA ASN A 166 -15.47 17.14 2.88
C ASN A 166 -15.03 16.27 1.70
N GLN A 167 -13.80 15.74 1.73
CA GLN A 167 -13.30 14.87 0.67
C GLN A 167 -13.96 13.50 0.67
N MET A 168 -14.19 12.90 1.84
CA MET A 168 -14.93 11.62 1.96
C MET A 168 -16.39 11.78 1.56
N ILE A 169 -17.04 12.89 1.93
CA ILE A 169 -18.42 13.20 1.52
C ILE A 169 -18.51 13.35 -0.01
N ASN A 170 -17.56 14.06 -0.62
CA ASN A 170 -17.54 14.29 -2.06
C ASN A 170 -17.12 13.04 -2.85
N ASN A 171 -16.39 12.12 -2.22
CA ASN A 171 -15.92 10.87 -2.83
C ASN A 171 -16.15 9.70 -1.86
N PRO A 172 -17.38 9.16 -1.79
CA PRO A 172 -17.77 8.17 -0.78
C PRO A 172 -16.98 6.85 -0.81
N GLY A 173 -16.25 6.57 -1.89
CA GLY A 173 -15.36 5.40 -1.99
C GLY A 173 -13.99 5.60 -1.35
N LEU A 174 -13.67 6.81 -0.86
CA LEU A 174 -12.44 7.08 -0.14
C LEU A 174 -12.57 6.67 1.32
N ILE A 175 -11.72 5.76 1.75
CA ILE A 175 -11.57 5.37 3.15
C ILE A 175 -10.19 5.82 3.57
N PHE A 176 -10.10 6.61 4.61
CA PHE A 176 -8.82 7.19 5.02
C PHE A 176 -8.46 6.76 6.42
N ASP A 177 -7.17 6.52 6.65
CA ASP A 177 -6.57 6.45 7.98
C ASP A 177 -6.34 7.90 8.45
N VAL A 178 -7.19 8.39 9.37
CA VAL A 178 -7.16 9.80 9.85
C VAL A 178 -5.83 10.15 10.50
N GLU A 179 -5.27 9.28 11.33
CA GLU A 179 -4.02 9.58 12.02
C GLU A 179 -2.84 9.62 11.05
N ALA A 180 -2.74 8.62 10.16
CA ALA A 180 -1.71 8.59 9.13
C ALA A 180 -1.88 9.76 8.16
N SER A 181 -3.12 10.07 7.76
CA SER A 181 -3.43 11.20 6.90
C SER A 181 -3.16 12.54 7.58
N PHE A 182 -3.38 12.69 8.89
CA PHE A 182 -3.07 13.95 9.61
C PHE A 182 -1.60 14.23 9.64
N LYS A 183 -0.85 13.16 9.84
CA LYS A 183 0.60 13.17 9.79
C LYS A 183 1.09 13.06 8.36
N SER A 184 0.29 13.23 7.31
CA SER A 184 0.66 13.07 5.90
C SER A 184 0.05 14.17 5.02
N PRO A 185 0.53 14.44 3.81
CA PRO A 185 -0.04 15.38 2.88
C PRO A 185 -1.00 14.68 1.91
N PHE A 186 -0.92 13.35 1.87
CA PHE A 186 -1.75 12.45 1.15
C PHE A 186 -2.83 12.01 2.12
N ASN A 187 -4.03 11.82 1.61
CA ASN A 187 -4.97 11.00 2.34
C ASN A 187 -4.54 9.56 2.14
N ILE A 188 -4.10 8.95 3.24
CA ILE A 188 -3.57 7.59 3.26
C ILE A 188 -4.76 6.64 3.42
N ASP A 189 -5.06 5.90 2.38
CA ASP A 189 -5.97 4.76 2.45
C ASP A 189 -5.13 3.49 2.68
N LYS A 190 -5.17 2.98 3.92
CA LYS A 190 -4.66 1.65 4.29
C LYS A 190 -5.81 0.69 4.64
N SER A 191 -7.05 1.00 4.28
CA SER A 191 -8.23 0.22 4.68
C SER A 191 -8.17 -1.25 4.26
N THR A 192 -7.41 -1.56 3.22
CA THR A 192 -7.17 -2.93 2.73
C THR A 192 -6.03 -3.65 3.44
N ILE A 193 -5.26 -2.98 4.30
CA ILE A 193 -4.11 -3.54 5.01
C ILE A 193 -4.47 -3.68 6.50
N THR A 194 -4.59 -4.92 6.95
CA THR A 194 -4.96 -5.23 8.33
C THR A 194 -3.86 -6.02 9.04
N ASP A 195 -3.75 -5.86 10.36
CA ASP A 195 -2.84 -6.67 11.19
C ASP A 195 -3.31 -8.14 11.36
N ALA A 196 -4.43 -8.52 10.73
CA ALA A 196 -4.95 -9.88 10.76
C ALA A 196 -4.10 -10.86 9.92
N THR A 197 -3.24 -10.35 9.04
CA THR A 197 -2.31 -11.14 8.23
C THR A 197 -0.86 -10.87 8.65
N PRO A 198 0.05 -11.85 8.56
CA PRO A 198 1.48 -11.63 8.80
C PRO A 198 2.05 -10.49 7.94
N GLU A 199 1.67 -10.44 6.66
CA GLU A 199 2.11 -9.44 5.70
C GLU A 199 1.61 -8.05 6.09
N GLY A 200 0.34 -7.92 6.44
CA GLY A 200 -0.24 -6.65 6.85
C GLY A 200 0.36 -6.12 8.16
N LYS A 201 0.59 -6.99 9.15
CA LYS A 201 1.28 -6.62 10.39
C LYS A 201 2.71 -6.15 10.12
N LYS A 202 3.42 -6.83 9.24
CA LYS A 202 4.80 -6.48 8.86
C LYS A 202 4.85 -5.16 8.11
N PHE A 203 3.95 -4.95 7.13
CA PHE A 203 3.79 -3.67 6.44
C PHE A 203 3.52 -2.54 7.43
N ASN A 204 2.52 -2.68 8.31
CA ASN A 204 2.13 -1.63 9.26
C ASN A 204 3.27 -1.28 10.22
N THR A 205 4.03 -2.27 10.69
CA THR A 205 5.21 -2.07 11.53
C THR A 205 6.28 -1.24 10.84
N VAL A 206 6.61 -1.58 9.58
CA VAL A 206 7.63 -0.88 8.79
C VAL A 206 7.16 0.52 8.42
N TYR A 207 5.92 0.66 7.94
CA TYR A 207 5.33 1.95 7.58
C TYR A 207 5.29 2.91 8.77
N LYS A 208 4.88 2.45 9.95
CA LYS A 208 4.95 3.23 11.19
C LYS A 208 6.37 3.72 11.50
N SER A 209 7.37 2.87 11.31
CA SER A 209 8.76 3.27 11.53
C SER A 209 9.18 4.38 10.56
N LEU A 210 8.80 4.29 9.27
CA LEU A 210 9.05 5.33 8.27
C LEU A 210 8.37 6.65 8.63
N THR A 211 7.11 6.63 9.08
CA THR A 211 6.39 7.87 9.44
C THR A 211 6.97 8.56 10.67
N GLU A 212 7.88 7.91 11.42
CA GLU A 212 8.61 8.54 12.52
C GLU A 212 9.90 9.27 12.07
N SER A 213 10.37 9.08 10.83
CA SER A 213 11.52 9.83 10.27
C SER A 213 11.14 11.28 9.96
N PRO A 214 11.82 12.28 10.55
CA PRO A 214 11.61 13.69 10.19
C PRO A 214 11.77 13.98 8.70
N GLU A 215 12.71 13.33 8.02
CA GLU A 215 12.89 13.53 6.57
C GLU A 215 11.75 12.91 5.76
N PHE A 216 11.23 11.76 6.18
CA PHE A 216 10.03 11.17 5.58
C PHE A 216 8.84 12.09 5.80
N LYS A 217 8.74 12.67 7.01
CA LYS A 217 7.76 13.72 7.28
C LYS A 217 7.93 14.90 6.34
N ARG A 218 9.14 15.44 6.21
CA ARG A 218 9.38 16.60 5.35
C ARG A 218 9.10 16.35 3.88
N LEU A 219 9.51 15.20 3.34
CA LEU A 219 9.32 14.86 1.92
C LEU A 219 7.86 14.54 1.64
N PHE A 220 7.33 13.64 2.46
CA PHE A 220 6.12 12.93 2.16
C PHE A 220 4.99 13.33 3.08
N LEU A 221 5.14 14.22 4.09
CA LEU A 221 4.16 14.64 5.11
C LEU A 221 3.91 16.17 5.29
N ASP A 222 4.95 16.99 5.35
CA ASP A 222 4.85 18.36 5.87
C ASP A 222 4.56 19.44 4.81
N VAL A 223 4.53 19.10 3.52
CA VAL A 223 4.56 20.14 2.46
C VAL A 223 3.20 20.57 1.92
N PHE A 224 2.13 20.17 2.59
CA PHE A 224 0.78 20.48 2.15
C PHE A 224 0.09 21.09 3.35
N ASP A 225 0.31 22.39 3.51
CA ASP A 225 -0.09 23.23 4.66
C ASP A 225 -1.61 23.44 4.81
N GLY A 226 -2.41 22.44 4.42
CA GLY A 226 -3.84 22.42 4.67
C GLY A 226 -4.64 23.41 3.81
N THR A 227 -4.14 23.85 2.66
CA THR A 227 -4.93 24.69 1.72
C THR A 227 -5.05 24.12 0.31
N GLN A 228 -4.24 23.11 -0.01
CA GLN A 228 -4.14 22.48 -1.33
C GLN A 228 -5.14 21.33 -1.50
N THR A 229 -5.53 21.02 -2.74
CA THR A 229 -6.27 19.78 -3.04
C THR A 229 -5.35 18.59 -2.75
N ARG A 230 -5.67 17.81 -1.72
CA ARG A 230 -4.82 16.70 -1.28
C ARG A 230 -4.92 15.53 -2.27
N PHE A 231 -3.78 14.96 -2.64
CA PHE A 231 -3.75 13.72 -3.41
C PHE A 231 -4.05 12.53 -2.48
N ASN A 232 -4.69 11.50 -3.00
CA ASN A 232 -4.96 10.27 -2.27
C ASN A 232 -3.87 9.25 -2.60
N VAL A 233 -3.31 8.61 -1.59
CA VAL A 233 -2.42 7.46 -1.75
C VAL A 233 -3.11 6.27 -1.08
N LYS A 234 -3.39 5.25 -1.88
CA LYS A 234 -3.94 3.98 -1.41
C LYS A 234 -2.84 2.93 -1.39
N PHE A 235 -2.61 2.33 -0.24
CA PHE A 235 -1.73 1.16 -0.14
C PHE A 235 -2.55 -0.13 -0.25
N VAL A 236 -2.08 -1.05 -1.09
CA VAL A 236 -2.67 -2.37 -1.28
C VAL A 236 -1.57 -3.43 -1.14
N ILE A 237 -1.88 -4.53 -0.46
CA ILE A 237 -1.08 -5.75 -0.57
C ILE A 237 -1.73 -6.60 -1.64
N GLY A 238 -1.00 -6.90 -2.71
CA GLY A 238 -1.56 -7.59 -3.86
C GLY A 238 -0.52 -8.05 -4.86
N ASP A 239 -0.97 -8.86 -5.82
CA ASP A 239 -0.10 -9.37 -6.87
C ASP A 239 0.31 -8.25 -7.83
N ILE A 240 1.59 -8.25 -8.18
CA ILE A 240 2.18 -7.28 -9.11
C ILE A 240 2.62 -8.04 -10.35
N THR A 241 2.22 -7.55 -11.51
CA THR A 241 2.64 -8.12 -12.79
C THR A 241 4.16 -8.02 -12.93
N ASN A 242 4.78 -9.03 -13.54
CA ASN A 242 6.24 -9.11 -13.74
C ASN A 242 7.09 -9.34 -12.47
N GLY A 243 6.48 -9.65 -11.32
CA GLY A 243 7.22 -10.05 -10.12
C GLY A 243 7.98 -8.94 -9.42
N ALA A 244 7.61 -7.67 -9.67
CA ALA A 244 8.17 -6.54 -8.94
C ALA A 244 7.79 -6.60 -7.44
N ASN A 245 8.63 -5.98 -6.60
CA ASN A 245 8.42 -5.93 -5.15
C ASN A 245 7.36 -4.89 -4.73
N GLY A 246 7.26 -3.82 -5.52
CA GLY A 246 6.32 -2.71 -5.36
C GLY A 246 5.97 -2.13 -6.74
N ASN A 247 4.83 -1.45 -6.83
CA ASN A 247 4.42 -0.68 -8.00
C ASN A 247 3.55 0.50 -7.58
N THR A 248 3.70 1.62 -8.27
CA THR A 248 2.88 2.82 -8.06
C THR A 248 2.12 3.15 -9.34
N ASP A 249 0.81 2.96 -9.30
CA ASP A 249 -0.09 3.29 -10.40
C ASP A 249 -0.79 4.63 -10.15
N THR A 250 -0.90 5.44 -11.20
CA THR A 250 -1.72 6.65 -11.18
C THR A 250 -2.35 6.89 -12.54
N ASN A 251 -3.49 7.59 -12.56
CA ASN A 251 -3.99 8.18 -13.79
C ASN A 251 -3.36 9.56 -13.93
N LEU A 252 -2.38 9.74 -14.82
CA LEU A 252 -1.75 11.06 -15.02
C LEU A 252 -2.73 12.14 -15.51
N SER A 253 -3.87 11.77 -16.09
CA SER A 253 -4.93 12.73 -16.45
C SER A 253 -5.76 13.19 -15.24
N ASN A 254 -5.70 12.44 -14.14
CA ASN A 254 -6.34 12.77 -12.86
C ASN A 254 -5.54 12.10 -11.72
N PRO A 255 -4.36 12.63 -11.36
CA PRO A 255 -3.42 12.00 -10.42
C PRO A 255 -3.89 12.08 -8.96
N THR A 256 -5.12 12.55 -8.73
CA THR A 256 -5.72 12.68 -7.39
C THR A 256 -5.82 11.35 -6.67
N LEU A 257 -5.57 10.23 -7.35
CA LEU A 257 -5.40 8.91 -6.77
C LEU A 257 -4.09 8.26 -7.27
N ASN A 258 -3.23 7.89 -6.32
CA ASN A 258 -2.08 7.02 -6.50
C ASN A 258 -2.35 5.71 -5.75
N ILE A 259 -2.13 4.57 -6.40
CA ILE A 259 -2.26 3.25 -5.78
C ILE A 259 -0.88 2.63 -5.70
N ILE A 260 -0.38 2.47 -4.48
CA ILE A 260 0.88 1.77 -4.20
C ILE A 260 0.53 0.33 -3.85
N THR A 261 0.96 -0.60 -4.68
CA THR A 261 0.81 -2.04 -4.44
C THR A 261 2.15 -2.61 -3.97
N ILE A 262 2.15 -3.36 -2.88
CA ILE A 262 3.33 -4.10 -2.39
C ILE A 262 3.04 -5.61 -2.48
N SER A 263 3.99 -6.37 -3.02
CA SER A 263 3.82 -7.81 -3.21
C SER A 263 3.78 -8.55 -1.87
N PRO A 264 2.79 -9.45 -1.63
CA PRO A 264 2.73 -10.26 -0.41
C PRO A 264 3.96 -11.17 -0.30
N ALA A 265 4.39 -11.80 -1.39
CA ALA A 265 5.56 -12.67 -1.42
C ALA A 265 6.87 -11.90 -1.10
N PHE A 266 6.93 -10.61 -1.41
CA PHE A 266 8.04 -9.75 -1.03
C PHE A 266 7.99 -9.42 0.47
N LEU A 267 6.82 -9.09 1.02
CA LEU A 267 6.65 -8.84 2.46
C LEU A 267 7.06 -10.06 3.29
N ASP A 268 6.65 -11.25 2.88
CA ASP A 268 6.99 -12.50 3.59
C ASP A 268 8.51 -12.72 3.68
N ARG A 269 9.20 -12.72 2.53
CA ARG A 269 10.62 -13.13 2.45
C ARG A 269 11.66 -12.08 2.83
N SER A 270 11.31 -10.80 2.84
CA SER A 270 12.30 -9.71 2.89
C SER A 270 12.44 -9.12 4.28
N ASN A 271 13.62 -8.61 4.62
CA ASN A 271 13.83 -7.91 5.88
C ASN A 271 13.12 -6.55 5.91
N LYS A 272 12.89 -6.05 7.12
CA LYS A 272 12.20 -4.76 7.35
C LYS A 272 12.89 -3.57 6.68
N MET A 273 14.22 -3.60 6.50
CA MET A 273 14.95 -2.52 5.85
C MET A 273 14.68 -2.50 4.33
N GLU A 274 14.66 -3.65 3.68
CA GLU A 274 14.26 -3.79 2.27
C GLU A 274 12.81 -3.39 2.03
N ILE A 275 11.91 -3.81 2.91
CA ILE A 275 10.50 -3.40 2.87
C ILE A 275 10.40 -1.88 3.02
N GLY A 276 11.12 -1.31 3.99
CA GLY A 276 11.14 0.13 4.24
C GLY A 276 11.62 0.91 3.02
N LYS A 277 12.71 0.45 2.39
CA LYS A 277 13.24 1.02 1.15
C LYS A 277 12.22 0.94 0.01
N THR A 278 11.58 -0.20 -0.18
CA THR A 278 10.60 -0.38 -1.27
C THR A 278 9.37 0.51 -1.06
N ILE A 279 8.79 0.55 0.15
CA ILE A 279 7.68 1.46 0.46
C ILE A 279 8.08 2.92 0.19
N LEU A 280 9.27 3.33 0.63
CA LEU A 280 9.78 4.68 0.39
C LEU A 280 9.96 4.99 -1.09
N HIS A 281 10.47 4.04 -1.87
CA HIS A 281 10.66 4.18 -3.31
C HIS A 281 9.32 4.43 -4.03
N GLU A 282 8.30 3.63 -3.71
CA GLU A 282 6.95 3.80 -4.26
C GLU A 282 6.30 5.12 -3.79
N CYS A 283 6.51 5.53 -2.54
CA CYS A 283 6.08 6.83 -2.06
C CYS A 283 6.72 7.99 -2.85
N ILE A 284 7.98 7.86 -3.26
CA ILE A 284 8.64 8.86 -4.11
C ILE A 284 8.01 8.89 -5.50
N HIS A 285 7.65 7.75 -6.08
CA HIS A 285 6.87 7.72 -7.33
C HIS A 285 5.54 8.48 -7.20
N ALA A 286 4.78 8.24 -6.13
CA ALA A 286 3.52 8.94 -5.87
C ALA A 286 3.74 10.46 -5.68
N TYR A 287 4.80 10.86 -4.98
CA TYR A 287 5.20 12.26 -4.84
C TYR A 287 5.53 12.91 -6.19
N LEU A 288 6.28 12.20 -7.03
CA LEU A 288 6.63 12.68 -8.36
C LEU A 288 5.40 12.80 -9.28
N ASN A 289 4.44 11.88 -9.17
CA ASN A 289 3.16 11.97 -9.89
C ASN A 289 2.36 13.21 -9.51
N ALA A 290 2.31 13.55 -8.22
CA ALA A 290 1.71 14.80 -7.74
C ALA A 290 2.43 16.03 -8.30
N LYS A 291 3.77 16.06 -8.22
CA LYS A 291 4.62 17.15 -8.74
C LYS A 291 4.50 17.37 -10.25
N MET A 292 4.22 16.32 -11.03
CA MET A 292 4.02 16.45 -12.47
C MET A 292 2.75 17.23 -12.83
N VAL A 293 1.70 17.12 -12.02
CA VAL A 293 0.43 17.78 -12.30
C VAL A 293 0.33 19.14 -11.62
N ASP A 294 0.89 19.25 -10.42
CA ASP A 294 1.06 20.53 -9.75
C ASP A 294 2.52 20.68 -9.27
N PRO A 295 3.36 21.38 -10.04
CA PRO A 295 4.77 21.58 -9.71
C PRO A 295 4.99 22.35 -8.39
N THR A 296 4.00 23.12 -7.97
CA THR A 296 4.06 23.96 -6.76
C THR A 296 3.88 23.17 -5.47
N ILE A 297 3.29 21.98 -5.56
CA ILE A 297 3.00 21.10 -4.43
C ILE A 297 4.26 20.38 -3.95
N GLY A 298 4.60 20.37 -2.66
CA GLY A 298 5.81 19.66 -2.19
C GLY A 298 7.01 20.58 -1.96
N THR A 299 8.05 20.11 -1.27
CA THR A 299 9.19 20.97 -0.94
C THR A 299 9.97 21.28 -2.21
N SER A 300 10.65 22.42 -2.24
CA SER A 300 11.73 22.61 -3.19
C SER A 300 12.72 21.46 -2.99
N ILE A 301 12.94 20.65 -4.02
CA ILE A 301 13.87 19.54 -3.95
C ILE A 301 15.28 20.15 -3.81
N PRO A 302 15.99 19.91 -2.68
CA PRO A 302 17.30 20.49 -2.47
C PRO A 302 18.23 20.13 -3.61
N ASN A 303 19.10 21.06 -4.02
CA ASN A 303 20.07 20.89 -5.11
C ASN A 303 19.50 20.93 -6.55
N LEU A 304 18.26 21.38 -6.75
CA LEU A 304 17.78 21.75 -8.09
C LEU A 304 18.32 23.10 -8.61
N ASN A 305 19.43 23.65 -8.08
CA ASN A 305 20.03 24.92 -8.55
C ASN A 305 19.01 26.08 -8.76
N ASN A 306 17.99 26.19 -7.90
CA ASN A 306 16.87 27.15 -8.05
C ASN A 306 16.04 27.00 -9.33
N MET A 307 16.10 25.84 -10.00
CA MET A 307 15.21 25.49 -11.11
C MET A 307 13.91 24.92 -10.56
N GLU A 308 12.80 25.31 -11.17
CA GLU A 308 11.50 24.72 -10.91
C GLU A 308 11.49 23.25 -11.35
N PHE A 309 10.67 22.41 -10.71
CA PHE A 309 10.59 20.98 -11.01
C PHE A 309 10.35 20.71 -12.51
N CYS A 310 9.42 21.46 -13.13
CA CYS A 310 9.15 21.34 -14.56
C CYS A 310 10.35 21.65 -15.45
N ASP A 311 11.16 22.63 -15.07
CA ASP A 311 12.36 22.99 -15.84
C ASP A 311 13.38 21.87 -15.79
N VAL A 312 13.56 21.24 -14.62
CA VAL A 312 14.45 20.11 -14.45
C VAL A 312 13.98 18.92 -15.28
N VAL A 313 12.69 18.59 -15.22
CA VAL A 313 12.10 17.50 -16.00
C VAL A 313 12.30 17.73 -17.50
N ASN A 314 11.88 18.90 -17.99
CA ASN A 314 11.91 19.22 -19.42
C ASN A 314 13.32 19.36 -19.98
N GLN A 315 14.27 19.89 -19.19
CA GLN A 315 15.65 20.09 -19.65
C GLN A 315 16.53 18.84 -19.54
N LYS A 316 16.28 17.96 -18.55
CA LYS A 316 17.19 16.85 -18.22
C LYS A 316 16.70 15.49 -18.68
N TYR A 317 15.39 15.29 -18.85
CA TYR A 317 14.82 13.96 -19.04
C TYR A 317 13.98 13.79 -20.32
N SER A 318 13.74 14.86 -21.09
CA SER A 318 13.03 14.88 -22.39
C SER A 318 11.56 14.39 -22.38
N ASP A 319 11.12 13.76 -21.28
CA ASP A 319 9.76 13.47 -20.80
C ASP A 319 9.93 12.83 -19.40
N PHE A 320 8.94 12.86 -18.53
CA PHE A 320 8.95 12.12 -17.24
C PHE A 320 8.20 10.79 -17.31
N SER A 321 7.62 10.48 -18.47
CA SER A 321 7.10 9.17 -18.86
C SER A 321 7.97 8.58 -19.97
N PRO A 322 8.37 7.29 -19.94
CA PRO A 322 8.02 6.24 -18.97
C PRO A 322 9.01 6.16 -17.77
N GLY A 323 8.70 5.28 -16.80
CA GLY A 323 9.30 5.21 -15.45
C GLY A 323 10.84 5.25 -15.32
N GLN A 324 11.61 4.98 -16.38
CA GLN A 324 13.07 5.13 -16.34
C GLN A 324 13.54 6.57 -16.14
N ASN A 325 12.80 7.57 -16.62
CA ASN A 325 13.13 8.97 -16.38
C ASN A 325 12.85 9.38 -14.93
N GLN A 326 11.80 8.82 -14.32
CA GLN A 326 11.58 8.94 -12.89
C GLN A 326 12.73 8.29 -12.10
N HIS A 327 13.18 7.09 -12.49
CA HIS A 327 14.34 6.45 -11.84
C HIS A 327 15.63 7.27 -12.00
N ASN A 328 15.86 7.88 -13.18
CA ASN A 328 17.00 8.78 -13.38
C ASN A 328 16.91 10.02 -12.46
N PHE A 329 15.71 10.55 -12.24
CA PHE A 329 15.48 11.65 -11.30
C PHE A 329 15.71 11.21 -9.85
N ILE A 330 15.18 10.04 -9.47
CA ILE A 330 15.36 9.47 -8.13
C ILE A 330 16.85 9.29 -7.84
N TYR A 331 17.61 8.72 -8.78
CA TYR A 331 19.05 8.53 -8.66
C TYR A 331 19.78 9.86 -8.36
N ASN A 332 19.50 10.90 -9.14
CA ASN A 332 20.23 12.17 -9.05
C ASN A 332 19.81 13.04 -7.85
N PHE A 333 18.54 13.02 -7.48
CA PHE A 333 17.97 14.04 -6.59
C PHE A 333 17.29 13.49 -5.34
N MET A 334 16.78 12.25 -5.39
CA MET A 334 16.03 11.67 -4.27
C MET A 334 16.82 10.61 -3.50
N LEU A 335 17.93 10.11 -4.06
CA LEU A 335 18.79 9.15 -3.38
C LEU A 335 19.29 9.66 -2.01
N PRO A 336 19.75 10.92 -1.86
CA PRO A 336 20.13 11.44 -0.54
C PRO A 336 18.96 11.43 0.46
N THR A 337 17.74 11.72 -0.02
CA THR A 337 16.53 11.68 0.80
C THR A 337 16.22 10.25 1.24
N MET A 338 16.32 9.27 0.33
CA MET A 338 16.13 7.85 0.67
C MET A 338 17.12 7.40 1.74
N VAL A 339 18.41 7.71 1.55
CA VAL A 339 19.47 7.37 2.49
C VAL A 339 19.22 7.98 3.85
N ARG A 340 18.82 9.25 3.89
CA ARG A 340 18.53 9.96 5.14
C ARG A 340 17.35 9.34 5.89
N VAL A 341 16.22 9.11 5.21
CA VAL A 341 15.04 8.47 5.82
C VAL A 341 15.40 7.13 6.44
N LEU A 342 16.04 6.24 5.66
CA LEU A 342 16.39 4.90 6.12
C LEU A 342 17.41 4.92 7.26
N SER A 343 18.34 5.88 7.26
CA SER A 343 19.29 6.09 8.36
C SER A 343 18.58 6.52 9.65
N GLU A 344 17.61 7.43 9.56
CA GLU A 344 16.85 7.94 10.72
C GLU A 344 16.01 6.84 11.39
N VAL A 345 15.59 5.81 10.65
CA VAL A 345 14.74 4.73 11.16
C VAL A 345 15.48 3.41 11.34
N LYS A 346 16.80 3.37 11.11
CA LYS A 346 17.59 2.13 11.11
C LYS A 346 17.41 1.30 12.37
N GLU A 347 17.51 1.91 13.55
CA GLU A 347 17.41 1.21 14.83
C GLU A 347 16.00 0.64 15.11
N LYS A 348 14.99 1.04 14.32
CA LYS A 348 13.62 0.50 14.39
C LYS A 348 13.39 -0.62 13.40
N LEU A 349 14.10 -0.58 12.27
CA LEU A 349 13.99 -1.58 11.20
C LEU A 349 14.99 -2.73 11.36
N VAL A 350 16.09 -2.53 12.09
CA VAL A 350 17.14 -3.54 12.32
C VAL A 350 17.13 -3.95 13.78
N SER A 351 17.10 -5.27 14.05
CA SER A 351 17.19 -5.77 15.42
C SER A 351 18.57 -5.50 16.02
N ALA A 352 18.68 -5.47 17.36
CA ALA A 352 19.97 -5.31 18.02
C ALA A 352 20.95 -6.46 17.69
N GLU A 353 20.43 -7.66 17.48
CA GLU A 353 21.19 -8.85 17.08
C GLU A 353 21.74 -8.71 15.66
N ASP A 354 20.89 -8.34 14.70
CA ASP A 354 21.30 -8.10 13.31
C ASP A 354 22.30 -6.95 13.23
N ASN A 355 22.08 -5.89 14.01
CA ASN A 355 23.00 -4.77 14.07
C ASN A 355 24.39 -5.19 14.59
N THR A 356 24.43 -6.03 15.62
CA THR A 356 25.68 -6.59 16.15
C THR A 356 26.36 -7.49 15.12
N THR A 357 25.60 -8.36 14.46
CA THR A 357 26.09 -9.26 13.41
C THR A 357 26.71 -8.47 12.26
N MET A 358 25.98 -7.49 11.72
CA MET A 358 26.43 -6.64 10.62
C MET A 358 27.70 -5.85 10.98
N ASN A 359 27.78 -5.27 12.19
CA ASN A 359 28.96 -4.53 12.63
C ASN A 359 30.22 -5.40 12.80
N ALA A 360 30.05 -6.72 12.97
CA ALA A 360 31.17 -7.66 13.04
C ALA A 360 31.70 -8.06 11.64
N LEU A 361 30.94 -7.81 10.57
CA LEU A 361 31.33 -8.18 9.21
C LEU A 361 32.54 -7.37 8.73
N LYS A 362 33.33 -8.02 7.87
CA LYS A 362 34.47 -7.43 7.19
C LYS A 362 34.22 -7.40 5.69
N MET A 363 34.59 -6.29 5.08
CA MET A 363 34.33 -5.98 3.67
C MET A 363 35.64 -5.76 2.93
N SER A 364 35.64 -6.00 1.62
CA SER A 364 36.79 -5.77 0.74
C SER A 364 36.27 -5.07 -0.51
N ILE A 365 36.36 -3.73 -0.50
CA ILE A 365 35.86 -2.86 -1.58
C ILE A 365 37.01 -1.95 -2.06
N PRO A 366 37.44 -2.03 -3.33
CA PRO A 366 37.11 -3.09 -4.29
C PRO A 366 37.62 -4.47 -3.82
N ILE A 367 37.10 -5.54 -4.43
CA ILE A 367 37.46 -6.93 -4.08
C ILE A 367 38.99 -7.10 -4.20
N GLY A 368 39.61 -7.62 -3.14
CA GLY A 368 41.07 -7.78 -3.02
C GLY A 368 41.76 -6.64 -2.26
N SER A 369 41.03 -5.59 -1.89
CA SER A 369 41.52 -4.54 -0.99
C SER A 369 41.59 -5.02 0.47
N PRO A 370 42.39 -4.35 1.33
CA PRO A 370 42.43 -4.65 2.76
C PRO A 370 41.03 -4.67 3.37
N LEU A 371 40.82 -5.59 4.31
CA LEU A 371 39.52 -5.72 4.96
C LEU A 371 39.19 -4.48 5.79
N THR A 372 38.04 -3.87 5.52
CA THR A 372 37.46 -2.79 6.31
C THR A 372 36.27 -3.30 7.12
N SER A 373 35.92 -2.60 8.20
CA SER A 373 34.66 -2.87 8.91
C SER A 373 33.47 -2.54 8.01
N PHE A 374 32.35 -3.23 8.24
CA PHE A 374 31.07 -2.88 7.64
C PHE A 374 30.70 -1.42 7.93
N ASP A 375 30.20 -0.73 6.91
CA ASP A 375 29.73 0.64 7.02
C ASP A 375 28.23 0.72 6.70
N TRP A 376 27.44 1.12 7.70
CA TRP A 376 25.99 1.30 7.55
C TRP A 376 25.64 2.40 6.54
N GLY A 377 26.45 3.45 6.44
CA GLY A 377 26.22 4.52 5.47
C GLY A 377 26.32 3.99 4.04
N GLY A 378 27.40 3.26 3.75
CA GLY A 378 27.61 2.55 2.50
C GLY A 378 26.50 1.52 2.21
N PHE A 379 26.07 0.75 3.21
CA PHE A 379 24.97 -0.20 3.03
C PHE A 379 23.67 0.48 2.65
N ILE A 380 23.22 1.49 3.43
CA ILE A 380 21.95 2.17 3.20
C ILE A 380 21.97 2.90 1.85
N HIS A 381 23.11 3.48 1.47
CA HIS A 381 23.30 4.05 0.13
C HIS A 381 23.09 3.01 -0.97
N ASN A 382 23.79 1.86 -0.91
CA ASN A 382 23.70 0.83 -1.94
C ASN A 382 22.34 0.11 -1.96
N LEU A 383 21.71 -0.06 -0.80
CA LEU A 383 20.34 -0.57 -0.70
C LEU A 383 19.35 0.36 -1.42
N SER A 384 19.54 1.68 -1.29
CA SER A 384 18.69 2.69 -1.95
C SER A 384 18.85 2.71 -3.48
N LEU A 385 19.93 2.12 -4.01
CA LEU A 385 20.13 1.92 -5.45
C LEU A 385 19.36 0.71 -6.01
N ILE A 386 18.88 -0.21 -5.15
CA ILE A 386 18.11 -1.37 -5.61
C ILE A 386 16.75 -0.93 -6.15
N GLY A 387 16.53 -1.18 -7.45
CA GLY A 387 15.37 -0.72 -8.23
C GLY A 387 15.76 0.29 -9.31
N LEU A 388 16.95 0.89 -9.20
CA LEU A 388 17.46 1.91 -10.12
C LEU A 388 18.44 1.35 -11.17
N GLN A 389 18.69 0.04 -11.18
CA GLN A 389 19.74 -0.57 -12.02
C GLN A 389 19.49 -0.42 -13.53
N ASN A 390 18.23 -0.23 -13.92
CA ASN A 390 17.84 -0.04 -15.31
C ASN A 390 17.89 1.43 -15.76
N CYS A 391 18.11 2.37 -14.84
CA CYS A 391 18.19 3.78 -15.19
C CYS A 391 19.55 4.11 -15.82
N SER A 392 19.58 5.10 -16.71
CA SER A 392 20.76 5.44 -17.48
C SER A 392 21.93 5.93 -16.63
N PHE A 393 21.67 6.58 -15.49
CA PHE A 393 22.72 7.05 -14.59
C PHE A 393 23.42 5.89 -13.90
N PHE A 394 22.65 4.95 -13.32
CA PHE A 394 23.23 3.73 -12.75
C PHE A 394 24.09 2.99 -13.79
N GLN A 395 23.58 2.82 -15.00
CA GLN A 395 24.29 2.11 -16.07
C GLN A 395 25.58 2.79 -16.51
N LYS A 396 25.61 4.14 -16.51
CA LYS A 396 26.78 4.94 -16.91
C LYS A 396 27.80 5.12 -15.79
N GLU A 397 27.40 5.03 -14.53
CA GLU A 397 28.32 5.23 -13.39
C GLU A 397 28.81 3.91 -12.79
N ILE A 398 27.95 2.90 -12.74
CA ILE A 398 28.21 1.62 -12.07
C ILE A 398 28.33 0.50 -13.11
N GLY A 399 27.26 0.24 -13.86
CA GLY A 399 27.23 -0.83 -14.87
C GLY A 399 25.85 -1.43 -15.12
N THR A 400 25.81 -2.53 -15.88
CA THR A 400 24.58 -3.24 -16.28
C THR A 400 24.55 -4.65 -15.71
N PHE A 401 23.36 -5.23 -15.60
CA PHE A 401 23.13 -6.61 -15.14
C PHE A 401 22.33 -7.41 -16.17
N ASN A 402 22.47 -8.73 -16.14
CA ASN A 402 21.57 -9.64 -16.82
C ASN A 402 20.29 -9.90 -16.01
N SER A 403 19.36 -10.67 -16.57
CA SER A 403 18.10 -11.04 -15.91
C SER A 403 18.27 -11.87 -14.62
N PHE A 404 19.47 -12.41 -14.38
CA PHE A 404 19.80 -13.15 -13.16
C PHE A 404 20.50 -12.28 -12.10
N GLY A 405 20.63 -10.97 -12.35
CA GLY A 405 21.31 -10.05 -11.44
C GLY A 405 22.84 -10.14 -11.48
N ALA A 406 23.43 -10.82 -12.47
CA ALA A 406 24.88 -10.85 -12.63
C ALA A 406 25.37 -9.68 -13.50
N PRO A 407 26.48 -8.99 -13.14
CA PRO A 407 27.03 -7.90 -13.93
C PRO A 407 27.39 -8.34 -15.37
N ILE A 408 27.02 -7.53 -16.37
CA ILE A 408 27.42 -7.70 -17.77
C ILE A 408 28.52 -6.70 -18.13
N THR A 409 28.24 -5.41 -17.93
CA THR A 409 29.18 -4.32 -18.16
C THR A 409 29.50 -3.67 -16.83
N ILE A 410 30.77 -3.46 -16.54
CA ILE A 410 31.23 -2.77 -15.33
C ILE A 410 31.90 -1.46 -15.78
N ILE A 411 31.34 -0.33 -15.37
CA ILE A 411 31.91 1.00 -15.63
C ILE A 411 32.87 1.40 -14.50
N ASN A 412 32.46 1.17 -13.26
CA ASN A 412 33.29 1.44 -12.08
C ASN A 412 33.31 0.20 -11.18
N GLN A 413 34.46 -0.49 -11.15
CA GLN A 413 34.64 -1.73 -10.40
C GLN A 413 34.40 -1.52 -8.90
N THR A 414 34.90 -0.44 -8.31
CA THR A 414 34.73 -0.17 -6.88
C THR A 414 33.27 0.03 -6.51
N LEU A 415 32.51 0.77 -7.32
CA LEU A 415 31.07 0.97 -7.07
C LEU A 415 30.27 -0.31 -7.29
N MET A 416 30.61 -1.09 -8.32
CA MET A 416 29.97 -2.39 -8.59
C MET A 416 30.22 -3.39 -7.45
N ASP A 417 31.46 -3.46 -6.95
CA ASP A 417 31.84 -4.32 -5.82
C ASP A 417 31.12 -3.88 -4.53
N ALA A 418 31.06 -2.58 -4.27
CA ALA A 418 30.32 -2.02 -3.15
C ALA A 418 28.83 -2.43 -3.23
N TYR A 419 28.19 -2.14 -4.37
CA TYR A 419 26.78 -2.45 -4.59
C TYR A 419 26.49 -3.95 -4.38
N ASN A 420 27.27 -4.84 -5.00
CA ASN A 420 27.05 -6.28 -4.87
C ASN A 420 27.33 -6.80 -3.45
N GLN A 421 28.43 -6.37 -2.82
CA GLN A 421 28.81 -6.86 -1.50
C GLN A 421 27.83 -6.38 -0.41
N TYR A 422 27.43 -5.11 -0.43
CA TYR A 422 26.44 -4.59 0.52
C TYR A 422 25.08 -5.27 0.37
N ASN A 423 24.59 -5.46 -0.87
CA ASN A 423 23.31 -6.11 -1.10
C ASN A 423 23.32 -7.57 -0.65
N ASN A 424 24.39 -8.30 -0.95
CA ASN A 424 24.55 -9.68 -0.50
C ASN A 424 24.58 -9.77 1.03
N PHE A 425 25.27 -8.84 1.71
CA PHE A 425 25.32 -8.84 3.17
C PHE A 425 23.94 -8.53 3.78
N GLY A 426 23.22 -7.55 3.24
CA GLY A 426 21.85 -7.27 3.64
C GLY A 426 20.93 -8.49 3.53
N HIS A 427 20.97 -9.18 2.39
CA HIS A 427 20.17 -10.39 2.17
C HIS A 427 20.55 -11.56 3.08
N LEU A 428 21.83 -11.73 3.41
CA LEU A 428 22.30 -12.89 4.18
C LEU A 428 22.17 -12.71 5.69
N TYR A 429 22.30 -11.47 6.19
CA TYR A 429 22.50 -11.22 7.62
C TYR A 429 21.41 -10.36 8.27
N LEU A 430 20.47 -9.79 7.49
CA LEU A 430 19.27 -9.15 8.05
C LEU A 430 18.11 -10.13 7.97
N HIS A 431 17.48 -10.41 9.11
CA HIS A 431 16.39 -11.38 9.16
C HIS A 431 15.06 -10.76 8.68
N PRO A 432 14.18 -11.56 8.04
CA PRO A 432 12.85 -11.14 7.61
C PRO A 432 12.00 -10.46 8.69
#